data_AF-A0A3M1FYB8-F1
#
_entry.id   AF-A0A3M1FYB8-F1
#
_cell.length_a   1.000
_cell.length_b   1.000
_cell.length_c   1.000
_cell.angle_alpha   90.00
_cell.angle_beta   90.00
_cell.angle_gamma   90.00
#
_symmetry.space_group_name_H-M   'P 1'
#
loop_
_entity.id
_entity.type
_entity.pdbx_description
1 polymer ?
#
loop_
_entity_poly.entity_id
_entity_poly.type
_entity_poly.pdbx_seq_one_letter_code
_entity_poly.pdbx_strand_id
1 'polypeptide(L)'
;AFIGLGSLTPFPIVDGGVILKWTLVEQGRTPEQADKAVEQAGLAVSGAAAAAGVVMASRRRWGWAAGLLGLALLGVGMAKGKVR
;
A
#
# COMPACT_ATOMS: atom_id res chain seq x y z
N ALA A 1 -17.40 -2.20 5.22
CA ALA A 1 -16.44 -3.25 4.81
C ALA A 1 -15.20 -2.68 4.10
N PHE A 2 -15.34 -1.77 3.14
CA PHE A 2 -14.21 -1.20 2.36
C PHE A 2 -13.16 -0.45 3.21
N ILE A 3 -13.58 0.27 4.25
CA ILE A 3 -12.66 0.99 5.17
C ILE A 3 -11.81 0.01 6.01
N GLY A 4 -12.34 -1.15 6.39
CA GLY A 4 -11.60 -2.16 7.16
C GLY A 4 -10.53 -2.89 6.35
N LEU A 5 -10.68 -2.99 5.03
CA LEU A 5 -9.61 -3.47 4.15
C LEU A 5 -8.54 -2.40 3.94
N GLY A 6 -8.95 -1.13 3.88
CA GLY A 6 -8.03 0.01 3.82
C GLY A 6 -7.18 0.14 5.09
N SER A 7 -7.76 -0.07 6.27
CA SER A 7 -7.03 0.03 7.55
C SER A 7 -5.99 -1.07 7.73
N LEU A 8 -6.11 -2.20 7.02
CA LEU A 8 -5.12 -3.28 7.03
C LEU A 8 -4.04 -3.12 5.95
N THR A 9 -4.08 -2.06 5.14
CA THR A 9 -3.04 -1.86 4.15
C THR A 9 -1.72 -1.55 4.85
N PRO A 10 -0.61 -2.16 4.40
CA PRO A 10 0.68 -2.04 5.05
C PRO A 10 1.37 -0.73 4.63
N PHE A 11 0.69 0.41 4.82
CA PHE A 11 1.32 1.71 4.68
C PHE A 11 1.66 2.26 6.06
N PRO A 12 2.79 2.96 6.22
CA PRO A 12 3.27 3.41 7.53
C PRO A 12 2.35 4.41 8.25
N ILE A 13 1.35 4.97 7.56
CA ILE A 13 0.40 5.97 8.09
C ILE A 13 -0.90 5.33 8.58
N VAL A 14 -1.23 4.12 8.12
CA VAL A 14 -2.45 3.39 8.49
C VAL A 14 -2.13 2.31 9.52
N ASP A 15 -3.14 1.96 10.32
CA ASP A 15 -3.02 0.97 11.40
C ASP A 15 -2.37 -0.34 10.94
N GLY A 16 -2.64 -0.79 9.72
CA GLY A 16 -2.07 -2.00 9.14
C GLY A 16 -0.55 -1.96 8.99
N GLY A 17 0.03 -0.81 8.68
CA GLY A 17 1.50 -0.65 8.65
C GLY A 17 2.10 -0.63 10.06
N VAL A 18 1.42 -0.01 11.02
CA VAL A 18 1.84 0.02 12.42
C VAL A 18 1.78 -1.38 13.03
N ILE A 19 0.68 -2.10 12.83
CA ILE A 19 0.49 -3.49 13.27
C ILE A 19 1.57 -4.37 12.66
N LEU A 20 1.76 -4.32 11.33
CA LEU A 20 2.78 -5.12 10.65
C LEU A 20 4.19 -4.82 11.19
N LYS A 21 4.53 -3.54 11.42
CA LYS A 21 5.82 -3.16 12.00
C LYS A 21 6.03 -3.82 13.36
N TRP A 22 5.08 -3.65 14.28
CA TRP A 22 5.24 -4.15 15.65
C TRP A 22 5.21 -5.67 15.72
N THR A 23 4.39 -6.34 14.90
CA THR A 23 4.42 -7.79 14.77
C THR A 23 5.79 -8.28 14.26
N LEU A 24 6.41 -7.59 13.30
CA LEU A 24 7.76 -7.95 12.83
C LEU A 24 8.83 -7.72 13.90
N VAL A 25 8.71 -6.66 14.70
CA VAL A 25 9.59 -6.40 15.83
C VAL A 25 9.45 -7.47 16.90
N GLU A 26 8.23 -7.88 17.24
CA GLU A 26 7.96 -9.01 18.15
C GLU A 26 8.54 -10.33 17.63
N GLN A 27 8.60 -10.51 16.31
CA GLN A 27 9.24 -11.64 15.64
C GLN A 27 10.78 -11.55 15.60
N GLY A 28 11.39 -10.54 16.23
CA GLY A 28 12.83 -10.37 16.35
C GLY A 28 13.49 -9.55 15.24
N ARG A 29 12.73 -8.88 14.37
CA ARG A 29 13.28 -7.89 13.42
C ARG A 29 13.67 -6.61 14.17
N THR A 30 14.70 -5.91 13.68
CA THR A 30 14.97 -4.55 14.17
C THR A 30 13.88 -3.58 13.67
N PRO A 31 13.63 -2.46 14.37
CA PRO A 31 12.68 -1.45 13.93
C PRO A 31 12.91 -0.98 12.49
N GLU A 32 14.17 -0.84 12.07
CA GLU A 32 14.55 -0.41 10.72
C GLU A 32 14.24 -1.47 9.67
N GLN A 33 14.41 -2.76 10.01
CA GLN A 33 14.04 -3.86 9.13
C GLN A 33 12.52 -3.96 8.98
N ALA A 34 11.79 -3.75 10.07
CA ALA A 34 10.33 -3.73 10.06
C ALA A 34 9.80 -2.54 9.24
N ASP A 35 10.40 -1.36 9.35
CA ASP A 35 10.05 -0.19 8.52
C ASP A 35 10.25 -0.46 7.02
N LYS A 36 11.38 -1.08 6.65
CA LYS A 36 11.61 -1.48 5.26
C LYS A 36 10.60 -2.51 4.76
N ALA A 37 10.20 -3.44 5.61
CA ALA A 37 9.19 -4.44 5.25
C ALA A 37 7.81 -3.80 5.02
N VAL A 38 7.42 -2.83 5.84
CA VAL A 38 6.19 -2.05 5.65
C VAL A 38 6.27 -1.24 4.35
N GLU A 39 7.38 -0.56 4.07
CA GLU A 39 7.57 0.15 2.80
C GLU A 39 7.42 -0.79 1.59
N GLN A 40 8.09 -1.95 1.60
CA GLN A 40 8.02 -2.92 0.50
C GLN A 40 6.61 -3.47 0.31
N ALA A 41 5.90 -3.75 1.40
CA ALA A 41 4.53 -4.22 1.36
C ALA A 41 3.59 -3.15 0.78
N GLY A 42 3.74 -1.89 1.20
CA GLY A 42 3.00 -0.76 0.63
C GLY A 42 3.27 -0.55 -0.87
N LEU A 43 4.53 -0.69 -1.30
CA LEU A 43 4.91 -0.64 -2.72
C LEU A 43 4.31 -1.80 -3.51
N ALA A 44 4.27 -3.01 -2.94
CA ALA A 44 3.66 -4.18 -3.59
C ALA A 44 2.15 -3.99 -3.83
N VAL A 45 1.43 -3.48 -2.82
CA VAL A 45 0.00 -3.16 -2.94
C VAL A 45 -0.22 -2.07 -3.99
N SER A 46 0.62 -1.04 -4.01
CA SER A 46 0.55 0.03 -5.01
C SER A 46 0.83 -0.49 -6.42
N GLY A 47 1.81 -1.39 -6.58
CA GLY A 47 2.11 -2.06 -7.83
C GLY A 47 0.94 -2.92 -8.33
N ALA A 48 0.27 -3.65 -7.43
CA ALA A 48 -0.92 -4.43 -7.76
C ALA A 48 -2.08 -3.52 -8.22
N ALA A 49 -2.31 -2.40 -7.55
CA ALA A 49 -3.30 -1.39 -7.96
C ALA A 49 -2.97 -0.81 -9.34
N ALA A 50 -1.69 -0.49 -9.61
CA ALA A 50 -1.25 0.01 -10.91
C ALA A 50 -1.50 -1.03 -12.02
N ALA A 51 -1.12 -2.29 -11.80
CA ALA A 51 -1.34 -3.38 -12.74
C ALA A 51 -2.84 -3.57 -13.03
N ALA A 52 -3.68 -3.56 -12.00
CA ALA A 52 -5.13 -3.63 -12.16
C ALA A 52 -5.68 -2.42 -12.95
N GLY A 53 -5.15 -1.23 -12.70
CA GLY A 53 -5.49 -0.01 -13.45
C GLY A 53 -5.17 -0.11 -14.94
N VAL A 54 -3.98 -0.64 -15.29
CA VAL A 54 -3.57 -0.89 -16.67
C VAL A 54 -4.49 -1.91 -17.35
N VAL A 55 -4.85 -3.00 -16.66
CA VAL A 55 -5.80 -4.00 -17.18
C VAL A 55 -7.20 -3.41 -17.39
N MET A 56 -7.65 -2.49 -16.53
CA MET A 56 -8.93 -1.81 -16.72
C MET A 56 -8.88 -0.81 -17.88
N ALA A 57 -7.75 -0.14 -18.08
CA ALA A 57 -7.54 0.76 -19.22
C ALA A 57 -7.62 -0.01 -20.55
N SER A 58 -6.97 -1.17 -20.65
CA SER A 58 -7.00 -2.01 -21.86
C SER A 58 -8.41 -2.53 -22.18
N ARG A 59 -9.24 -2.74 -21.16
CA ARG A 59 -10.67 -3.08 -21.29
C ARG A 59 -11.57 -1.87 -21.53
N ARG A 60 -11.00 -0.68 -21.80
CA ARG A 60 -11.73 0.57 -22.07
C ARG A 60 -12.62 1.04 -20.90
N ARG A 61 -12.35 0.56 -19.68
CA ARG A 61 -13.04 0.94 -18.43
C ARG A 61 -12.31 2.09 -17.75
N TRP A 62 -12.29 3.24 -18.43
CA TRP A 62 -11.47 4.40 -18.05
C TRP A 62 -11.72 4.92 -16.63
N GLY A 63 -12.96 4.89 -16.11
CA GLY A 63 -13.25 5.31 -14.74
C GLY A 63 -12.53 4.45 -13.68
N TRP A 64 -12.56 3.13 -13.85
CA TRP A 64 -11.85 2.20 -12.96
C TRP A 64 -10.34 2.29 -13.13
N ALA A 65 -9.87 2.47 -14.36
CA ALA A 65 -8.46 2.67 -14.65
C ALA A 65 -7.90 3.91 -13.95
N ALA A 66 -8.57 5.05 -14.08
CA ALA A 66 -8.17 6.30 -13.43
C ALA A 66 -8.18 6.18 -11.90
N GLY A 67 -9.22 5.56 -11.34
CA GLY A 67 -9.31 5.32 -9.89
C GLY A 67 -8.15 4.47 -9.36
N LEU A 68 -7.85 3.35 -10.01
CA LEU A 68 -6.80 2.41 -9.58
C LEU A 68 -5.38 2.98 -9.79
N LEU A 69 -5.13 3.68 -10.90
CA LEU A 69 -3.85 4.35 -11.14
C LEU A 69 -3.64 5.51 -10.16
N GLY A 70 -4.68 6.29 -9.86
CA GLY A 70 -4.63 7.32 -8.82
C GLY A 70 -4.31 6.73 -7.45
N LEU A 71 -4.96 5.61 -7.09
CA LEU A 71 -4.70 4.91 -5.83
C LEU A 71 -3.25 4.40 -5.75
N ALA A 72 -2.72 3.87 -6.85
CA ALA A 72 -1.34 3.40 -6.92
C ALA A 72 -0.32 4.53 -6.70
N LEU A 73 -0.54 5.70 -7.31
CA LEU A 73 0.34 6.87 -7.15
C LEU A 73 0.32 7.39 -5.71
N LEU A 74 -0.86 7.48 -5.10
CA LEU A 74 -1.01 7.85 -3.70
C LEU A 74 -0.34 6.82 -2.78
N GLY A 75 -0.56 5.53 -3.04
CA GLY A 75 0.03 4.43 -2.28
C GLY A 75 1.57 4.45 -2.30
N VAL A 76 2.19 4.75 -3.44
CA VAL A 76 3.67 4.91 -3.51
C VAL A 76 4.13 6.09 -2.64
N GLY A 77 3.39 7.20 -2.64
CA GLY A 77 3.69 8.36 -1.81
C GLY A 77 3.59 8.06 -0.31
N MET A 78 2.56 7.31 0.10
CA MET A 78 2.35 6.87 1.47
C MET A 78 3.37 5.82 1.91
N ALA A 79 3.68 4.84 1.07
CA ALA A 79 4.67 3.80 1.35
C ALA A 79 6.06 4.39 1.63
N LYS A 80 6.44 5.44 0.88
CA LYS A 80 7.70 6.16 1.09
C LYS A 80 7.67 7.20 2.20
N GLY A 81 6.54 7.36 2.91
CA GLY A 81 6.36 8.36 3.96
C GLY A 81 6.47 9.81 3.47
N LYS A 82 6.29 10.06 2.16
CA LYS A 82 6.39 11.39 1.54
C LYS A 82 5.08 12.17 1.60
N VAL A 83 3.97 11.45 1.71
CA VAL A 83 2.63 12.02 1.92
C VAL A 83 2.34 11.88 3.41
N ARG A 84 1.97 12.98 4.08
CA ARG A 84 1.60 13.02 5.50
C ARG A 84 0.17 13.50 5.62
#